data_AF-A0A7S2SDM6-F1
#
_entry.id   AF-A0A7S2SDM6-F1
#
_cell.length_a   1.000
_cell.length_b   1.000
_cell.length_c   1.000
_cell.angle_alpha   90.00
_cell.angle_beta   90.00
_cell.angle_gamma   90.00
#
_symmetry.space_group_name_H-M   'P 1'
#
loop_
_entity.id
_entity.type
_entity.pdbx_description
1 polymer ?
#
loop_
_entity_poly.entity_id
_entity_poly.type
_entity_poly.pdbx_seq_one_letter_code
_entity_poly.pdbx_strand_id
1 'polypeptide(L)'
;LASCLAAHLRHGDPLVQSFVSRLLERVCVPLSEMVMKWVTQGELTDPHHEFFVMEEAGEGSRPPVPLASVAGDASSPDQWRKYALREDMIPKFLPLPVANQVLVLGKALNFMRRCCQDTQWVTSSLADR
;
A
#
# COMPACT_ATOMS: atom_id res chain seq x y z
N LEU A 1 13.79 4.87 9.52
CA LEU A 1 14.87 5.74 8.96
C LEU A 1 14.38 7.16 8.63
N ALA A 2 13.31 7.32 7.85
CA ALA A 2 12.74 8.62 7.49
C ALA A 2 12.44 9.53 8.71
N SER A 3 11.86 8.97 9.77
CA SER A 3 11.63 9.67 11.05
C SER A 3 12.90 10.23 11.69
N CYS A 4 14.01 9.52 11.59
CA CYS A 4 15.28 9.96 12.16
C CYS A 4 15.87 11.12 11.35
N LEU A 5 15.82 11.04 10.01
CA LEU A 5 16.26 12.13 9.15
C LEU A 5 15.42 13.39 9.36
N ALA A 6 14.09 13.25 9.44
CA ALA A 6 13.20 14.38 9.70
C ALA A 6 13.49 15.08 11.05
N ALA A 7 13.94 14.35 12.08
CA ALA A 7 14.33 14.96 13.35
C ALA A 7 15.56 15.89 13.20
N HIS A 8 16.48 15.57 12.28
CA HIS A 8 17.68 16.37 12.01
C HIS A 8 17.40 17.60 11.13
N LEU A 9 16.20 17.75 10.56
CA LEU A 9 15.79 18.99 9.88
C LEU A 9 15.60 20.18 10.84
N ARG A 10 15.44 19.90 12.14
CA ARG A 10 15.32 20.92 13.19
C ARG A 10 16.68 21.38 13.72
N HIS A 11 17.78 20.95 13.09
CA HIS A 11 19.11 21.40 13.45
C HIS A 11 19.33 22.86 13.03
N GLY A 12 20.10 23.61 13.83
CA GLY A 12 20.31 25.04 13.63
C GLY A 12 21.33 25.39 12.53
N ASP A 13 22.06 24.41 12.02
CA ASP A 13 23.05 24.60 10.94
C ASP A 13 22.38 24.48 9.55
N PRO A 14 22.39 25.56 8.73
CA PRO A 14 21.81 25.56 7.38
C PRO A 14 22.42 24.52 6.42
N LEU A 15 23.71 24.19 6.57
CA LEU A 15 24.38 23.20 5.73
C LEU A 15 23.88 21.80 6.03
N VAL A 16 23.76 21.48 7.32
CA VAL A 16 23.19 20.20 7.80
C VAL A 16 21.73 20.09 7.38
N GLN A 17 20.95 21.16 7.53
CA GLN A 17 19.54 21.18 7.11
C GLN A 17 19.39 20.91 5.60
N SER A 18 20.18 21.59 4.75
CA SER A 18 20.15 21.39 3.29
C SER A 18 20.55 19.96 2.89
N PHE A 19 21.57 19.40 3.56
CA PHE A 19 21.99 18.03 3.32
C PHE A 19 20.91 17.02 3.72
N VAL A 20 20.35 17.15 4.92
CA VAL A 20 19.30 16.27 5.44
C VAL A 20 18.03 16.37 4.61
N SER A 21 17.66 17.55 4.12
CA SER A 21 16.49 17.73 3.24
C SER A 21 16.63 16.93 1.95
N ARG A 22 17.78 17.06 1.25
CA ARG A 22 18.05 16.29 0.03
C ARG A 22 18.07 14.79 0.28
N LEU A 23 18.59 14.36 1.42
CA LEU A 23 18.61 12.95 1.78
C LEU A 23 17.20 12.42 2.09
N LEU A 24 16.40 13.19 2.84
CA LEU A 24 15.03 12.83 3.16
C LEU A 24 14.17 12.72 1.90
N GLU A 25 14.31 13.65 0.96
CA GLU A 25 13.64 13.58 -0.35
C GLU A 25 13.93 12.25 -1.04
N ARG A 26 15.21 11.85 -1.12
CA ARG A 26 15.62 10.59 -1.77
C ARG A 26 15.08 9.35 -1.04
N VAL A 27 15.12 9.35 0.30
CA VAL A 27 14.63 8.24 1.13
C VAL A 27 13.10 8.11 1.06
N CYS A 28 12.38 9.20 0.85
CA CYS A 28 10.93 9.19 0.76
C CYS A 28 10.40 8.77 -0.63
N VAL A 29 11.23 8.77 -1.69
CA VAL A 29 10.79 8.37 -3.05
C VAL A 29 10.14 6.97 -3.06
N PRO A 30 10.78 5.90 -2.55
CA PRO A 30 10.16 4.56 -2.56
C PRO A 30 8.85 4.54 -1.76
N LEU A 31 8.81 5.24 -0.62
CA LEU A 31 7.61 5.33 0.20
C LEU A 31 6.45 5.99 -0.56
N SER A 32 6.70 7.11 -1.24
CA SER A 32 5.71 7.81 -2.04
C SER A 32 5.22 6.97 -3.23
N GLU A 33 6.11 6.24 -3.89
CA GLU A 33 5.76 5.31 -4.97
C GLU A 33 4.85 4.17 -4.47
N MET A 34 5.17 3.58 -3.31
CA MET A 34 4.34 2.55 -2.68
C MET A 34 2.97 3.09 -2.29
N VAL A 35 2.89 4.29 -1.69
CA VAL A 35 1.60 4.95 -1.39
C VAL A 35 0.81 5.17 -2.67
N MET A 36 1.42 5.74 -3.71
CA MET A 36 0.70 6.03 -4.96
C MET A 36 0.19 4.77 -5.63
N LYS A 37 1.02 3.73 -5.71
CA LYS A 37 0.60 2.44 -6.27
C LYS A 37 -0.56 1.84 -5.47
N TRP A 38 -0.47 1.89 -4.15
CA TRP A 38 -1.51 1.36 -3.26
C TRP A 38 -2.85 2.11 -3.42
N VAL A 39 -2.85 3.44 -3.39
CA VAL A 39 -4.10 4.23 -3.43
C VAL A 39 -4.70 4.36 -4.83
N THR A 40 -3.94 4.11 -5.90
CA THR A 40 -4.44 4.18 -7.29
C THR A 40 -4.71 2.83 -7.93
N GLN A 41 -3.91 1.81 -7.62
CA GLN A 41 -3.99 0.48 -8.24
C GLN A 41 -4.44 -0.60 -7.25
N GLY A 42 -4.46 -0.30 -5.94
CA GLY A 42 -4.86 -1.26 -4.91
C GLY A 42 -3.88 -2.42 -4.80
N GLU A 43 -2.65 -2.25 -5.30
CA GLU A 43 -1.61 -3.26 -5.30
C GLU A 43 -0.58 -2.96 -4.23
N LEU A 44 -0.36 -3.96 -3.36
CA LEU A 44 0.73 -3.93 -2.39
C LEU A 44 1.93 -4.62 -3.02
N THR A 45 3.02 -3.87 -3.25
CA THR A 45 4.30 -4.41 -3.71
C THR A 45 5.37 -3.89 -2.76
N ASP A 46 5.71 -4.71 -1.77
CA ASP A 46 6.66 -4.35 -0.72
C ASP A 46 7.66 -5.50 -0.49
N PRO A 47 8.61 -5.70 -1.42
CA PRO A 47 9.59 -6.80 -1.35
C PRO A 47 10.58 -6.67 -0.19
N HIS A 48 10.73 -5.45 0.36
CA HIS A 48 11.69 -5.14 1.42
C HIS A 48 11.02 -4.86 2.77
N HIS A 49 9.70 -4.99 2.86
CA HIS A 49 8.93 -4.72 4.08
C HIS A 49 9.12 -3.29 4.62
N GLU A 50 9.29 -2.32 3.73
CA GLU A 50 9.56 -0.92 4.07
C GLU A 50 8.29 -0.08 4.18
N PHE A 51 7.14 -0.60 3.72
CA PHE A 51 5.88 0.12 3.74
C PHE A 51 5.16 0.00 5.09
N PHE A 52 4.38 1.04 5.44
CA PHE A 52 3.57 1.03 6.66
C PHE A 52 2.23 0.28 6.50
N VAL A 53 1.89 -0.18 5.29
CA VAL A 53 0.79 -1.14 5.08
C VAL A 53 1.39 -2.52 4.85
N MET A 54 0.90 -3.51 5.57
CA MET A 54 1.33 -4.89 5.41
C MET A 54 0.14 -5.82 5.18
N GLU A 55 0.42 -6.98 4.60
CA GLU A 55 -0.50 -8.09 4.54
C GLU A 55 -0.44 -8.85 5.88
N GLU A 56 -1.53 -8.86 6.64
CA GLU A 56 -1.69 -9.79 7.76
C GLU A 56 -1.88 -11.17 7.16
N ALA A 57 -0.90 -12.06 7.38
CA ALA A 57 -1.09 -13.47 7.12
C ALA A 57 -2.23 -13.93 8.02
N GLY A 58 -3.42 -14.11 7.42
CA GLY A 58 -4.56 -14.68 8.12
C GLY A 58 -4.12 -15.97 8.83
N GLU A 59 -4.56 -16.13 10.07
CA GLU A 59 -4.25 -17.27 10.92
C GLU A 59 -4.28 -18.59 10.12
N GLY A 60 -3.10 -19.15 9.87
CA GLY A 60 -2.92 -20.45 9.25
C GLY A 60 -2.91 -20.45 7.71
N SER A 61 -1.72 -20.69 7.16
CA SER A 61 -1.49 -21.68 6.11
C SER A 61 -2.74 -22.36 5.52
N ARG A 62 -3.45 -21.70 4.60
CA ARG A 62 -4.44 -22.34 3.74
C ARG A 62 -3.81 -22.48 2.35
N PRO A 63 -3.78 -23.70 1.76
CA PRO A 63 -3.14 -23.90 0.46
C PRO A 63 -3.83 -23.06 -0.62
N PRO A 64 -3.12 -22.70 -1.70
CA PRO A 64 -3.72 -21.99 -2.82
C PRO A 64 -4.86 -22.83 -3.38
N VAL A 65 -6.10 -22.34 -3.23
CA VAL A 65 -7.26 -22.97 -3.85
C VAL A 65 -7.11 -22.77 -5.37
N PRO A 66 -7.18 -23.84 -6.19
CA PRO A 66 -6.99 -23.72 -7.63
C PRO A 66 -7.99 -22.74 -8.25
N LEU A 67 -7.51 -21.95 -9.21
CA LEU A 67 -8.19 -20.86 -9.92
C LEU A 67 -9.52 -21.25 -10.62
N ALA A 68 -9.85 -22.54 -10.66
CA ALA A 68 -11.03 -23.07 -11.37
C ALA A 68 -12.30 -23.20 -10.50
N SER A 69 -12.24 -22.94 -9.19
CA SER A 69 -13.39 -23.19 -8.28
C SER A 69 -13.94 -21.96 -7.56
N VAL A 70 -13.39 -20.76 -7.79
CA VAL A 70 -13.84 -19.53 -7.09
C VAL A 70 -14.63 -18.64 -8.05
N ALA A 71 -15.76 -19.17 -8.53
CA ALA A 71 -16.86 -18.35 -9.06
C ALA A 71 -17.85 -17.93 -7.95
N GLY A 72 -17.65 -18.39 -6.72
CA GLY A 72 -18.18 -17.81 -5.48
C GLY A 72 -17.02 -17.87 -4.51
N ASP A 73 -16.58 -16.80 -3.88
CA ASP A 73 -17.35 -15.91 -3.02
C ASP A 73 -16.52 -14.63 -2.82
N ALA A 74 -16.86 -13.57 -3.56
CA ALA A 74 -16.29 -12.22 -3.43
C ALA A 74 -16.66 -11.54 -2.08
N SER A 75 -16.96 -12.33 -1.07
CA SER A 75 -17.61 -11.97 0.20
C SER A 75 -17.02 -12.74 1.38
N SER A 76 -15.81 -13.31 1.25
CA SER A 76 -15.13 -13.81 2.45
C SER A 76 -14.70 -12.60 3.30
N PRO A 77 -15.13 -12.51 4.58
CA PRO A 77 -14.74 -11.41 5.47
C PRO A 77 -13.21 -11.33 5.67
N ASP A 78 -12.50 -12.40 5.34
CA ASP A 78 -11.05 -12.53 5.46
C ASP A 78 -10.30 -11.61 4.50
N GLN A 79 -10.90 -11.27 3.34
CA GLN A 79 -10.20 -10.49 2.34
C GLN A 79 -10.08 -8.99 2.70
N TRP A 80 -11.03 -8.46 3.48
CA TRP A 80 -10.97 -7.09 4.01
C TRP A 80 -10.01 -6.95 5.21
N ARG A 81 -9.87 -8.02 6.00
CA ARG A 81 -8.96 -8.10 7.17
C ARG A 81 -7.50 -8.31 6.78
N LYS A 82 -7.26 -8.72 5.54
CA LYS A 82 -5.94 -9.02 4.97
C LYS A 82 -4.88 -7.92 5.07
N TYR A 83 -5.25 -6.64 5.23
CA TYR A 83 -4.28 -5.54 5.30
C TYR A 83 -4.36 -4.78 6.62
N ALA A 84 -3.21 -4.46 7.20
CA ALA A 84 -3.10 -3.71 8.45
C ALA A 84 -2.00 -2.65 8.38
N LEU A 85 -2.06 -1.70 9.32
CA LEU A 85 -0.98 -0.72 9.52
C LEU A 85 0.11 -1.32 10.39
N ARG A 86 1.36 -1.09 9.98
CA ARG A 86 2.54 -1.29 10.80
C ARG A 86 2.94 0.06 11.39
N GLU A 87 2.43 0.36 12.58
CA GLU A 87 2.57 1.68 13.22
C GLU A 87 4.02 2.10 13.44
N ASP A 88 4.91 1.15 13.70
CA ASP A 88 6.36 1.36 13.87
C ASP A 88 7.07 1.83 12.58
N MET A 89 6.48 1.56 11.41
CA MET A 89 7.00 2.00 10.11
C MET A 89 6.37 3.31 9.61
N ILE A 90 5.40 3.88 10.35
CA ILE A 90 4.83 5.18 10.01
C ILE A 90 5.89 6.27 10.28
N PRO A 91 6.29 7.06 9.27
CA PRO A 91 7.20 8.15 9.51
C PRO A 91 6.58 9.17 10.48
N LYS A 92 7.35 9.69 11.44
CA LYS A 92 6.84 10.61 12.49
C LYS A 92 6.20 11.90 11.96
N PHE A 93 6.53 12.28 10.73
CA PHE A 93 5.93 13.44 10.05
C PHE A 93 4.63 13.10 9.31
N LEU A 94 4.28 11.83 9.18
CA LEU A 94 3.02 11.35 8.62
C LEU A 94 2.05 11.06 9.77
N PRO A 95 0.98 11.86 9.94
CA PRO A 95 0.02 11.63 11.01
C PRO A 95 -0.67 10.28 10.84
N LEU A 96 -0.90 9.57 11.95
CA LEU A 96 -1.62 8.29 11.97
C LEU A 96 -2.99 8.35 11.26
N PRO A 97 -3.80 9.43 11.38
CA PRO A 97 -5.05 9.54 10.61
C PRO A 97 -4.84 9.48 9.09
N VAL A 98 -3.76 10.05 8.58
CA VAL A 98 -3.43 10.04 7.14
C VAL A 98 -2.98 8.64 6.73
N ALA A 99 -2.15 7.97 7.53
CA ALA A 99 -1.76 6.58 7.28
C ALA A 99 -3.00 5.65 7.22
N ASN A 100 -3.97 5.86 8.13
CA ASN A 100 -5.23 5.12 8.12
C ASN A 100 -6.07 5.40 6.87
N GLN A 101 -6.12 6.65 6.39
CA GLN A 101 -6.77 6.96 5.13
C GLN A 101 -6.13 6.22 3.96
N VAL A 102 -4.79 6.17 3.90
CA VAL A 102 -4.06 5.40 2.88
C VAL A 102 -4.41 3.91 2.94
N LEU A 103 -4.46 3.31 4.14
CA LEU A 103 -4.89 1.92 4.31
C LEU A 103 -6.29 1.69 3.76
N VAL A 104 -7.27 2.49 4.20
CA VAL A 104 -8.69 2.34 3.83
C VAL A 104 -8.90 2.53 2.32
N LEU A 105 -8.24 3.52 1.71
CA LEU A 105 -8.35 3.78 0.28
C LEU A 105 -7.86 2.58 -0.55
N GLY A 106 -6.67 2.07 -0.27
CA GLY A 106 -6.16 0.93 -1.03
C GLY A 106 -6.91 -0.37 -0.72
N LYS A 107 -7.44 -0.56 0.51
CA LYS A 107 -8.38 -1.67 0.80
C LYS A 107 -9.62 -1.60 -0.09
N ALA A 108 -10.26 -0.43 -0.18
CA ALA A 108 -11.44 -0.24 -1.02
C ALA A 108 -11.12 -0.51 -2.49
N LEU A 109 -9.98 -0.06 -2.99
CA LEU A 109 -9.60 -0.25 -4.39
C LEU A 109 -9.22 -1.70 -4.70
N ASN A 110 -8.49 -2.36 -3.80
CA ASN A 110 -8.19 -3.78 -3.90
C ASN A 110 -9.47 -4.64 -3.88
N PHE A 111 -10.42 -4.27 -3.01
CA PHE A 111 -11.74 -4.90 -2.93
C PHE A 111 -12.52 -4.73 -4.24
N MET A 112 -12.68 -3.50 -4.73
CA MET A 112 -13.37 -3.23 -6.00
C MET A 112 -12.77 -4.03 -7.15
N ARG A 113 -11.45 -4.09 -7.27
CA ARG A 113 -10.77 -4.87 -8.32
C ARG A 113 -11.11 -6.36 -8.26
N ARG A 114 -11.17 -6.95 -7.07
CA ARG A 114 -11.48 -8.38 -6.88
C ARG A 114 -12.96 -8.69 -7.07
N CYS A 115 -13.85 -7.83 -6.60
CA CYS A 115 -15.29 -8.00 -6.72
C CYS A 115 -15.80 -7.72 -8.15
N CYS A 116 -15.17 -6.77 -8.86
CA CYS A 116 -15.65 -6.32 -10.17
C CYS A 116 -14.95 -6.98 -11.37
N GLN A 117 -13.92 -7.82 -11.17
CA GLN A 117 -13.17 -8.52 -12.25
C GLN A 117 -12.91 -7.63 -13.48
N ASP A 118 -12.34 -6.44 -13.25
CA ASP A 118 -12.35 -5.33 -14.22
C ASP A 118 -11.36 -5.51 -15.39
N THR A 119 -11.53 -6.57 -16.18
CA THR A 119 -10.75 -6.80 -17.41
C THR A 119 -11.47 -7.60 -18.50
N GLN A 120 -12.72 -8.07 -18.29
CA GLN A 120 -13.38 -8.91 -19.32
C GLN A 120 -14.45 -8.20 -20.16
N TRP A 121 -14.82 -6.95 -19.89
CA TRP A 121 -15.87 -6.28 -20.66
C TRP A 121 -15.34 -5.37 -21.80
N VAL A 122 -14.08 -4.93 -21.75
CA VAL A 122 -13.52 -3.99 -22.74
C VAL A 122 -13.01 -4.66 -24.02
N THR A 123 -12.71 -5.96 -24.00
CA THR A 123 -12.20 -6.68 -25.19
C THR A 123 -13.30 -7.31 -26.05
N SER A 124 -14.49 -7.53 -25.50
CA SER A 124 -15.59 -8.19 -26.22
C SER A 124 -16.34 -7.25 -27.18
N SER A 125 -16.25 -5.93 -27.01
CA SER A 125 -16.92 -4.97 -27.91
C SER A 125 -16.08 -4.53 -29.12
N LEU A 126 -14.83 -5.00 -29.23
CA LEU A 126 -13.97 -4.76 -30.40
C LEU A 126 -13.81 -5.98 -31.31
N ALA A 127 -14.35 -7.14 -30.91
CA ALA A 127 -14.34 -8.37 -31.71
C ALA A 127 -15.59 -8.57 -32.58
N ASP A 128 -16.57 -7.66 -32.50
CA ASP A 128 -17.84 -7.74 -33.24
C ASP A 128 -18.07 -6.54 -34.17
N ARG A 129 -16.99 -6.05 -34.81
CA ARG A 129 -17.06 -5.09 -35.93
C ARG A 129 -16.28 -5.57 -37.12
#